data_AF-A0A7H9DKB7-F1
#
_entry.id   AF-A0A7H9DKB7-F1
#
_cell.length_a   1.000
_cell.length_b   1.000
_cell.length_c   1.000
_cell.angle_alpha   90.00
_cell.angle_beta   90.00
_cell.angle_gamma   90.00
#
_symmetry.space_group_name_H-M   'P 1'
#
loop_
_entity.id
_entity.type
_entity.pdbx_description
1 polymer ?
#
loop_
_entity_poly.entity_id
_entity_poly.type
_entity_poly.pdbx_seq_one_letter_code
_entity_poly.pdbx_strand_id
1 'polypeptide(L)' 'MSFLFINNETHQIIDILEDRRIHQLKVYFYRFDHRERLTIKIVTADMYETYIQFYINEKISKFINK' A
#
# COMPACT_ATOMS: atom_id res chain seq x y z
N MET A 1 -14.03 -2.42 7.89
CA MET A 1 -13.71 -2.63 6.46
C MET A 1 -12.26 -3.09 6.39
N SER A 2 -11.94 -3.98 5.46
CA SER A 2 -10.59 -4.55 5.22
C SER A 2 -9.78 -3.70 4.22
N PHE A 3 -8.46 -3.88 4.23
CA PHE A 3 -7.52 -3.34 3.25
C PHE A 3 -7.25 -4.42 2.21
N LEU A 4 -7.44 -4.07 0.95
CA LEU A 4 -7.30 -5.00 -0.17
C LEU A 4 -6.02 -4.64 -0.93
N PHE A 5 -5.07 -5.57 -0.98
CA PHE A 5 -3.83 -5.41 -1.74
C PHE A 5 -3.96 -6.11 -3.09
N ILE A 6 -3.84 -5.36 -4.17
CA ILE A 6 -4.15 -5.83 -5.53
C ILE A 6 -2.99 -5.51 -6.45
N ASN A 7 -2.70 -6.42 -7.38
CA ASN A 7 -1.86 -6.11 -8.53
C ASN A 7 -2.59 -5.13 -9.46
N ASN A 8 -2.01 -3.95 -9.67
CA ASN A 8 -2.64 -2.90 -10.45
C ASN A 8 -2.78 -3.22 -11.96
N GLU A 9 -1.99 -4.17 -12.49
CA GLU A 9 -2.04 -4.58 -13.90
C GLU A 9 -3.01 -5.74 -14.14
N THR A 10 -2.92 -6.78 -13.32
CA THR A 10 -3.75 -8.00 -13.49
C THR A 10 -5.07 -7.94 -12.73
N HIS A 11 -5.26 -6.93 -11.87
CA HIS A 11 -6.37 -6.80 -10.93
C HIS A 11 -6.56 -8.02 -10.00
N GLN A 12 -5.53 -8.84 -9.85
CA GLN A 12 -5.55 -9.98 -8.94
C GLN A 12 -5.33 -9.52 -7.50
N ILE A 13 -6.16 -10.05 -6.60
CA ILE A 13 -5.98 -9.86 -5.16
C ILE A 13 -4.71 -10.62 -4.75
N ILE A 14 -3.77 -9.88 -4.19
CA ILE A 14 -2.54 -10.42 -3.61
C ILE A 14 -2.80 -10.81 -2.16
N ASP A 15 -3.43 -9.92 -1.39
CA ASP A 15 -3.74 -10.18 0.01
C ASP A 15 -4.90 -9.31 0.53
N ILE A 16 -5.48 -9.70 1.66
CA ILE A 16 -6.55 -8.99 2.36
C ILE A 16 -6.18 -8.84 3.83
N LEU A 17 -6.04 -7.61 4.29
CA LEU A 17 -5.79 -7.29 5.68
C LEU A 17 -7.07 -6.83 6.36
N GLU A 18 -7.46 -7.50 7.44
CA GLU A 18 -8.64 -7.09 8.21
C GLU A 18 -8.40 -5.78 8.98
N ASP A 19 -7.17 -5.54 9.44
CA ASP A 19 -6.78 -4.35 10.20
C ASP A 19 -5.99 -3.37 9.33
N ARG A 20 -6.51 -2.13 9.27
CA ARG A 20 -6.05 -1.06 8.38
C ARG A 20 -5.34 0.06 9.13
N ARG A 21 -5.03 -0.15 10.42
CA ARG A 21 -4.26 0.80 11.22
C ARG A 21 -2.83 0.89 10.68
N ILE A 22 -2.24 2.07 10.78
CA ILE A 22 -0.92 2.36 10.21
C ILE A 22 0.18 1.38 10.64
N HIS A 23 0.12 0.89 11.88
CA HIS A 23 1.05 -0.12 12.39
C HIS A 23 0.95 -1.42 11.57
N GLN A 24 -0.25 -1.92 11.32
CA GLN A 24 -0.43 -3.20 10.62
C GLN A 24 -0.02 -3.08 9.16
N LEU A 25 -0.36 -1.95 8.52
CA LEU A 25 0.09 -1.65 7.16
C LEU A 25 1.61 -1.59 7.05
N LYS A 26 2.29 -0.97 8.03
CA LYS A 26 3.76 -0.94 8.10
C LYS A 26 4.34 -2.34 8.24
N VAL A 27 3.84 -3.14 9.18
CA VAL A 27 4.31 -4.51 9.39
C VAL A 27 4.15 -5.34 8.12
N TYR A 28 3.00 -5.22 7.46
CA TYR A 28 2.74 -5.90 6.20
C TYR A 28 3.67 -5.44 5.09
N PHE A 29 3.80 -4.13 4.89
CA PHE A 29 4.64 -3.57 3.84
C PHE A 29 6.12 -3.91 4.03
N TYR A 30 6.63 -3.90 5.26
CA TYR A 30 8.04 -4.22 5.53
C TYR A 30 8.39 -5.70 5.45
N ARG A 31 7.42 -6.60 5.23
CA ARG A 31 7.73 -7.99 4.89
C ARG A 31 8.34 -8.14 3.51
N PHE A 32 8.09 -7.19 2.61
CA PHE A 32 8.68 -7.16 1.28
C PHE A 32 10.08 -6.56 1.31
N ASP A 33 10.99 -7.13 0.53
CA ASP A 33 12.38 -6.66 0.49
C ASP A 33 12.45 -5.20 0.05
N HIS A 34 13.42 -4.47 0.60
CA HIS A 34 13.58 -3.05 0.28
C HIS A 34 13.77 -2.83 -1.23
N ARG A 35 14.49 -3.72 -1.93
CA ARG A 35 14.70 -3.58 -3.37
C ARG A 35 13.39 -3.71 -4.15
N GLU A 36 12.54 -4.64 -3.76
CA GLU A 36 11.22 -4.82 -4.40
C GLU A 36 10.34 -3.60 -4.18
N ARG A 37 10.30 -3.06 -2.95
CA ARG A 37 9.50 -1.86 -2.63
C ARG A 37 9.93 -0.63 -3.43
N LEU A 38 11.22 -0.51 -3.76
CA LEU A 38 11.71 0.57 -4.62
C LEU A 38 11.32 0.44 -6.09
N THR A 39 10.93 -0.75 -6.56
CA THR A 39 10.48 -0.95 -7.94
C THR A 39 9.05 -0.49 -8.19
N ILE A 40 8.28 -0.23 -7.12
CA ILE A 40 6.89 0.22 -7.18
C ILE A 40 6.83 1.61 -7.82
N LYS A 41 6.20 1.69 -9.00
CA LYS A 41 6.07 2.94 -9.76
C LYS A 41 4.83 3.75 -9.41
N ILE A 42 3.73 3.06 -9.07
CA ILE A 42 2.41 3.66 -8.86
C ILE A 42 1.76 2.94 -7.69
N VAL A 43 1.18 3.71 -6.78
CA VAL A 43 0.25 3.19 -5.76
C VAL A 43 -1.07 3.93 -5.91
N THR A 44 -2.15 3.16 -6.00
CA THR A 44 -3.54 3.63 -6.00
C THR A 44 -4.20 3.12 -4.73
N ALA A 45 -4.83 4.02 -3.98
CA ALA A 45 -5.54 3.68 -2.75
C ALA A 45 -6.71 4.62 -2.58
N ASP A 46 -7.74 4.16 -1.85
CA ASP A 46 -8.87 5.00 -1.46
C ASP A 46 -8.39 6.17 -0.59
N MET A 47 -9.17 7.25 -0.59
CA MET A 47 -8.92 8.47 0.19
C MET A 47 -9.19 8.25 1.69
N TYR A 48 -8.44 7.35 2.31
CA TYR A 48 -8.42 7.15 3.75
C TYR A 48 -7.15 7.77 4.33
N GLU A 49 -7.32 8.64 5.32
CA GLU A 49 -6.24 9.42 5.93
C GLU A 49 -5.03 8.56 6.32
N THR A 50 -5.29 7.38 6.89
CA THR A 50 -4.26 6.46 7.35
C THR A 50 -3.37 5.95 6.22
N TYR A 51 -3.90 5.79 5.01
CA TYR A 51 -3.11 5.40 3.84
C TYR A 51 -2.29 6.57 3.32
N ILE A 52 -2.88 7.76 3.27
CA ILE A 52 -2.18 8.99 2.86
C ILE A 52 -0.99 9.24 3.79
N GLN A 53 -1.20 9.18 5.10
CA GLN A 53 -0.15 9.30 6.11
C GLN A 53 0.91 8.22 5.95
N PHE A 54 0.52 6.98 5.64
CA PHE A 54 1.46 5.89 5.40
C PHE A 54 2.35 6.17 4.17
N TYR A 55 1.76 6.51 3.01
CA TYR A 55 2.53 6.73 1.79
C TYR A 55 3.44 7.95 1.83
N ILE A 56 3.03 9.03 2.50
CA ILE A 56 3.89 10.22 2.73
C ILE A 56 5.12 9.84 3.54
N ASN A 57 4.96 9.06 4.61
CA ASN A 57 6.06 8.65 5.48
C ASN A 57 7.04 7.69 4.77
N GLU A 58 6.54 6.81 3.89
CA GLU A 58 7.37 5.84 3.16
C GLU A 58 8.01 6.41 1.88
N LYS A 59 7.83 7.71 1.57
CA LYS A 59 8.40 8.40 0.40
C LYS A 59 8.14 7.69 -0.94
N ILE A 60 6.95 7.10 -1.11
CA ILE A 60 6.61 6.37 -2.33
C ILE A 60 6.48 7.35 -3.51
N SER A 61 7.20 7.04 -4.60
CA SER A 61 7.61 7.99 -5.64
C SER A 61 6.47 8.67 -6.41
N LYS A 62 5.30 8.05 -6.55
CA LYS A 62 4.12 8.62 -7.24
C LYS A 62 2.82 8.05 -6.68
N PHE A 63 1.99 8.94 -6.14
CA PHE A 63 0.64 8.66 -5.67
C PHE A 63 -0.37 9.19 -6.69
N ILE A 64 -1.28 8.33 -7.17
CA ILE A 64 -2.38 8.74 -8.05
C ILE A 64 -3.67 8.51 -7.28
N ASN A 65 -4.35 9.60 -6.93
CA ASN A 65 -5.70 9.58 -6.38
C ASN A 65 -6.67 9.03 -7.44
N LYS A 66 -7.49 8.06 -7.07
CA LYS A 66 -8.64 7.62 -7.85
C LYS A 66 -9.91 7.86 -7.07
#